data_AF-A0AA85AUV7-F1
#
_entry.id   AF-A0AA85AUV7-F1
#
_cell.length_a   1.000
_cell.length_b   1.000
_cell.length_c   1.000
_cell.angle_alpha   90.00
_cell.angle_beta   90.00
_cell.angle_gamma   90.00
#
_symmetry.space_group_name_H-M   'P 1'
#
loop_
_entity.id
_entity.type
_entity.pdbx_description
1 polymer ?
#
loop_
_entity_poly.entity_id
_entity_poly.type
_entity_poly.pdbx_seq_one_letter_code
_entity_poly.pdbx_strand_id
1 'polypeptide(L)'
;MIDNIVLLITGTLHGRPISELMTKCHPLGTFLEMETLNIATNPAELYNAVLVDTPLAPFFIDCISEQDLDELNIEIIRNTLYRAYIEDFYAFCKSLGGITAEVMCELLAFEADRRAFIITINSFGTELSNEDRSKLYPRCGKLNPEGLVQLAKANDYEQVKSVARYYSNYSSLFEETGEGFGDKTLEDKFFEYEEQEMRNIVWIAECVSQRHRTKIDSYINIL
;
A
#
# COMPACT_ATOMS: atom_id res chain seq x y z
N MET A 1 0.68 -6.46 8.36
CA MET A 1 1.60 -7.63 8.37
C MET A 1 2.77 -7.40 7.42
N ILE A 2 2.53 -7.03 6.15
CA ILE A 2 3.59 -6.72 5.16
C ILE A 2 4.61 -5.71 5.71
N ASP A 3 4.17 -4.56 6.25
CA ASP A 3 5.09 -3.55 6.78
C ASP A 3 5.93 -4.03 7.96
N ASN A 4 5.36 -4.86 8.84
CA ASN A 4 6.10 -5.44 9.96
C ASN A 4 7.20 -6.36 9.42
N ILE A 5 6.90 -7.21 8.44
CA ILE A 5 7.88 -8.10 7.83
C ILE A 5 8.99 -7.30 7.14
N VAL A 6 8.62 -6.26 6.39
CA VAL A 6 9.60 -5.38 5.76
C VAL A 6 10.48 -4.70 6.81
N LEU A 7 9.90 -4.16 7.88
CA LEU A 7 10.64 -3.56 8.99
C LEU A 7 11.62 -4.54 9.64
N LEU A 8 11.21 -5.80 9.83
CA LEU A 8 12.05 -6.85 10.38
C LEU A 8 13.22 -7.16 9.45
N ILE A 9 12.97 -7.37 8.15
CA ILE A 9 14.01 -7.66 7.15
C ILE A 9 15.01 -6.50 7.06
N THR A 10 14.54 -5.26 6.97
CA THR A 10 15.41 -4.07 6.94
C THR A 10 16.25 -3.95 8.21
N GLY A 11 15.63 -4.11 9.39
CA GLY A 11 16.34 -4.01 10.65
C GLY A 11 17.39 -5.12 10.84
N THR A 12 17.11 -6.34 10.39
CA THR A 12 18.08 -7.45 10.39
C THR A 12 19.23 -7.20 9.43
N LEU A 13 18.99 -6.60 8.25
CA LEU A 13 20.06 -6.17 7.33
C LEU A 13 20.99 -5.14 7.96
N HIS A 14 20.47 -4.24 8.78
CA HIS A 14 21.27 -3.28 9.56
C HIS A 14 21.87 -3.85 10.85
N GLY A 15 21.73 -5.16 11.10
CA GLY A 15 22.29 -5.83 12.28
C GLY A 15 21.58 -5.49 13.59
N ARG A 16 20.32 -5.01 13.54
CA ARG A 16 19.52 -4.77 14.75
C ARG A 16 18.87 -6.06 15.23
N PRO A 17 18.80 -6.29 16.55
CA PRO A 17 18.18 -7.48 17.10
C PRO A 17 16.66 -7.47 16.86
N ILE A 18 16.12 -8.61 16.43
CA ILE A 18 14.69 -8.79 16.11
C ILE A 18 13.81 -8.45 17.31
N SER A 19 14.24 -8.80 18.52
CA SER A 19 13.52 -8.49 19.77
C SER A 19 13.28 -6.99 19.99
N GLU A 20 14.20 -6.12 19.54
CA GLU A 20 14.00 -4.67 19.58
C GLU A 20 13.02 -4.24 18.49
N LEU A 21 13.15 -4.78 17.28
CA LEU A 21 12.30 -4.43 16.14
C LEU A 21 10.84 -4.82 16.36
N MET A 22 10.58 -5.93 17.06
CA MET A 22 9.22 -6.35 17.41
C MET A 22 8.48 -5.30 18.25
N THR A 23 9.18 -4.53 19.09
CA THR A 23 8.55 -3.46 19.89
C THR A 23 8.06 -2.29 19.03
N LYS A 24 8.58 -2.17 17.81
CA LYS A 24 8.23 -1.12 16.83
C LYS A 24 7.23 -1.60 15.78
N CYS A 25 6.87 -2.89 15.80
CA CYS A 25 5.88 -3.46 14.90
C CYS A 25 4.47 -2.94 15.21
N HIS A 26 3.67 -2.75 14.17
CA HIS A 26 2.29 -2.33 14.32
C HIS A 26 1.45 -3.47 14.91
N PRO A 27 0.63 -3.22 15.96
CA PRO A 27 -0.11 -4.26 16.69
C PRO A 27 -1.13 -5.01 15.83
N LEU A 28 -1.73 -4.37 14.81
CA LEU A 28 -2.65 -5.06 13.88
C LEU A 28 -1.94 -6.02 12.92
N GLY A 29 -0.62 -5.92 12.80
CA GLY A 29 0.18 -6.77 11.92
C GLY A 29 0.92 -7.88 12.67
N THR A 30 0.64 -8.09 13.95
CA THR A 30 1.24 -9.16 14.74
C THR A 30 0.51 -10.48 14.51
N PHE A 31 1.25 -11.58 14.52
CA PHE A 31 0.73 -12.93 14.35
C PHE A 31 1.43 -13.87 15.32
N LEU A 32 0.81 -15.02 15.59
CA LEU A 32 1.20 -15.91 16.69
C LEU A 32 2.62 -16.47 16.47
N GLU A 33 2.96 -16.70 15.21
CA GLU A 33 4.22 -17.28 14.76
C GLU A 33 5.37 -16.26 14.73
N MET A 34 5.17 -15.01 15.20
CA MET A 34 6.27 -14.03 15.33
C MET A 34 7.41 -14.51 16.23
N GLU A 35 7.17 -15.45 17.15
CA GLU A 35 8.21 -16.04 18.00
C GLU A 35 9.19 -16.92 17.20
N THR A 36 8.78 -17.53 16.09
CA THR A 36 9.68 -18.32 15.22
C THR A 36 10.65 -17.41 14.47
N LEU A 37 10.23 -16.19 14.13
CA LEU A 37 11.07 -15.20 13.48
C LEU A 37 12.25 -14.73 14.35
N ASN A 38 12.11 -14.73 15.69
CA ASN A 38 13.20 -14.39 16.61
C ASN A 38 14.39 -15.36 16.55
N ILE A 39 14.21 -16.54 15.97
CA ILE A 39 15.26 -17.55 15.82
C ILE A 39 16.17 -17.21 14.63
N ALA A 40 15.67 -16.43 13.66
CA ALA A 40 16.42 -16.08 12.47
C ALA A 40 17.59 -15.13 12.81
N THR A 41 18.79 -15.50 12.35
CA THR A 41 20.03 -14.74 12.62
C THR A 41 20.50 -13.92 11.43
N ASN A 42 19.99 -14.23 10.23
CA ASN A 42 20.31 -13.53 9.01
C ASN A 42 19.05 -13.24 8.17
N PRO A 43 19.09 -12.27 7.25
CA PRO A 43 17.92 -11.90 6.43
C PRO A 43 17.35 -13.04 5.59
N ALA A 44 18.20 -13.98 5.15
CA ALA A 44 17.81 -15.14 4.34
C ALA A 44 16.99 -16.16 5.17
N GLU A 45 17.43 -16.47 6.39
CA GLU A 45 16.67 -17.27 7.36
C GLU A 45 15.33 -16.61 7.69
N LEU A 46 15.32 -15.29 7.87
CA LEU A 46 14.11 -14.55 8.17
C LEU A 46 13.14 -14.59 6.99
N TYR A 47 13.64 -14.42 5.77
CA TYR A 47 12.86 -14.53 4.54
C TYR A 47 12.22 -15.92 4.43
N ASN A 48 12.99 -17.00 4.62
CA ASN A 48 12.48 -18.36 4.58
C ASN A 48 11.45 -18.64 5.69
N ALA A 49 11.69 -18.14 6.90
CA ALA A 49 10.73 -18.27 8.00
C ALA A 49 9.40 -17.58 7.68
N VAL A 50 9.47 -16.38 7.08
CA VAL A 50 8.28 -15.66 6.61
C VAL A 50 7.53 -16.45 5.53
N LEU A 51 8.24 -17.08 4.59
CA LEU A 51 7.60 -17.91 3.56
C LEU A 51 6.88 -19.15 4.11
N VAL A 52 7.37 -19.73 5.19
CA VAL A 52 6.81 -20.96 5.75
C VAL A 52 5.67 -20.66 6.71
N ASP A 53 5.86 -19.66 7.59
CA ASP A 53 5.00 -19.44 8.74
C ASP A 53 3.95 -18.35 8.52
N THR A 54 3.96 -17.65 7.37
CA THR A 54 3.00 -16.56 7.09
C THR A 54 2.11 -16.84 5.88
N PRO A 55 0.86 -16.35 5.89
CA PRO A 55 -0.04 -16.46 4.74
C PRO A 55 0.41 -15.62 3.54
N LEU A 56 1.54 -14.90 3.63
CA LEU A 56 2.08 -14.12 2.53
C LEU A 56 2.87 -14.97 1.53
N ALA A 57 3.16 -16.23 1.85
CA ALA A 57 3.91 -17.15 0.99
C ALA A 57 3.48 -17.13 -0.49
N PRO A 58 2.17 -17.14 -0.84
CA PRO A 58 1.74 -17.10 -2.23
C PRO A 58 2.17 -15.83 -2.98
N PHE A 59 2.36 -14.72 -2.27
CA PHE A 59 2.70 -13.42 -2.84
C PHE A 59 4.22 -13.23 -3.04
N PHE A 60 5.04 -14.06 -2.41
CA PHE A 60 6.50 -13.98 -2.52
C PHE A 60 7.08 -14.78 -3.69
N ILE A 61 6.32 -15.71 -4.28
CA ILE A 61 6.78 -16.61 -5.36
C ILE A 61 7.29 -15.82 -6.58
N ASP A 62 6.73 -14.63 -6.82
CA ASP A 62 7.07 -13.77 -7.96
C ASP A 62 8.02 -12.62 -7.60
N CYS A 63 8.49 -12.51 -6.35
CA CYS A 63 9.10 -11.28 -5.84
C CYS A 63 10.61 -11.13 -6.13
N ILE A 64 11.49 -12.06 -5.76
CA ILE A 64 12.97 -11.93 -5.88
C ILE A 64 13.67 -13.21 -5.40
N SER A 65 14.93 -13.43 -5.80
CA SER A 65 15.80 -14.52 -5.31
C SER A 65 16.49 -14.16 -3.98
N GLU A 66 16.80 -15.15 -3.14
CA GLU A 66 17.43 -14.99 -1.81
C GLU A 66 18.75 -14.19 -1.81
N GLN A 67 19.41 -14.05 -2.97
CA GLN A 67 20.71 -13.40 -3.13
C GLN A 67 20.65 -11.88 -3.31
N ASP A 68 19.44 -11.32 -3.52
CA ASP A 68 19.26 -9.90 -3.86
C ASP A 68 18.63 -9.11 -2.71
N LEU A 69 18.82 -9.49 -1.44
CA LEU A 69 18.24 -8.73 -0.32
C LEU A 69 19.08 -7.48 0.02
N ASP A 70 18.84 -6.37 -0.69
CA ASP A 70 19.33 -5.02 -0.38
C ASP A 70 18.18 -4.03 -0.11
N GLU A 71 18.48 -2.80 0.33
CA GLU A 71 17.47 -1.80 0.68
C GLU A 71 16.51 -1.46 -0.49
N LEU A 72 17.03 -1.42 -1.71
CA LEU A 72 16.23 -1.12 -2.91
C LEU A 72 15.30 -2.29 -3.22
N ASN A 73 15.80 -3.52 -3.08
CA ASN A 73 15.05 -4.75 -3.28
C ASN A 73 14.01 -4.96 -2.19
N ILE A 74 14.22 -4.45 -0.97
CA ILE A 74 13.18 -4.48 0.08
C ILE A 74 11.97 -3.63 -0.30
N GLU A 75 12.16 -2.42 -0.85
CA GLU A 75 11.03 -1.60 -1.29
C GLU A 75 10.32 -2.22 -2.49
N ILE A 76 11.07 -2.88 -3.39
CA ILE A 76 10.49 -3.68 -4.48
C ILE A 76 9.65 -4.84 -3.92
N ILE A 77 10.16 -5.58 -2.92
CA ILE A 77 9.44 -6.65 -2.23
C ILE A 77 8.17 -6.08 -1.59
N ARG A 78 8.27 -4.98 -0.84
CA ARG A 78 7.12 -4.31 -0.21
C ARG A 78 6.04 -4.01 -1.25
N ASN A 79 6.41 -3.35 -2.35
CA ASN A 79 5.45 -2.95 -3.39
C ASN A 79 4.84 -4.16 -4.11
N THR A 80 5.63 -5.20 -4.36
CA THR A 80 5.14 -6.42 -5.04
C THR A 80 4.17 -7.20 -4.15
N LEU A 81 4.47 -7.31 -2.84
CA LEU A 81 3.56 -7.92 -1.87
C LEU A 81 2.24 -7.15 -1.76
N TYR A 82 2.32 -5.82 -1.70
CA TYR A 82 1.11 -4.99 -1.66
C TYR A 82 0.28 -5.07 -2.94
N ARG A 83 0.93 -5.11 -4.10
CA ARG A 83 0.26 -5.33 -5.39
C ARG A 83 -0.56 -6.62 -5.35
N ALA A 84 0.08 -7.73 -4.99
CA ALA A 84 -0.57 -9.03 -4.97
C ALA A 84 -1.68 -9.11 -3.91
N TYR A 85 -1.45 -8.55 -2.72
CA TYR A 85 -2.45 -8.46 -1.65
C TYR A 85 -3.69 -7.68 -2.07
N ILE A 86 -3.52 -6.50 -2.68
CA ILE A 86 -4.65 -5.66 -3.10
C ILE A 86 -5.45 -6.35 -4.22
N GLU A 87 -4.77 -6.97 -5.18
CA GLU A 87 -5.45 -7.68 -6.27
C GLU A 87 -6.24 -8.90 -5.78
N ASP A 88 -5.66 -9.69 -4.87
CA ASP A 88 -6.33 -10.85 -4.27
C ASP A 88 -7.51 -10.41 -3.39
N PHE A 89 -7.33 -9.38 -2.56
CA PHE A 89 -8.40 -8.85 -1.73
C PHE A 89 -9.53 -8.21 -2.54
N TYR A 90 -9.20 -7.54 -3.65
CA TYR A 90 -10.19 -7.03 -4.60
C TYR A 90 -11.01 -8.18 -5.22
N ALA A 91 -10.36 -9.26 -5.64
CA ALA A 91 -11.03 -10.44 -6.18
C ALA A 91 -11.94 -11.10 -5.13
N PHE A 92 -11.47 -11.18 -3.88
CA PHE A 92 -12.27 -11.65 -2.75
C PHE A 92 -13.51 -10.79 -2.51
N CYS A 93 -13.37 -9.46 -2.39
CA CYS A 93 -14.49 -8.54 -2.21
C CYS A 93 -15.50 -8.64 -3.36
N LYS A 94 -15.02 -8.76 -4.60
CA LYS A 94 -15.87 -8.96 -5.78
C LYS A 94 -16.66 -10.27 -5.72
N SER A 95 -16.08 -11.33 -5.16
CA SER A 95 -16.74 -12.63 -4.98
C SER A 95 -17.89 -12.61 -3.95
N LEU A 96 -17.82 -11.70 -2.96
CA LEU A 96 -18.88 -11.54 -1.95
C LEU A 96 -20.16 -10.90 -2.54
N GLY A 97 -20.01 -10.07 -3.57
CA GLY A 97 -21.12 -9.40 -4.24
C GLY A 97 -21.88 -8.37 -3.38
N GLY A 98 -22.95 -7.83 -3.95
CA GLY A 98 -23.82 -6.86 -3.30
C GLY A 98 -23.13 -5.54 -2.95
N ILE A 99 -23.65 -4.86 -1.91
CA ILE A 99 -23.17 -3.55 -1.45
C ILE A 99 -21.71 -3.63 -0.99
N THR A 100 -21.32 -4.76 -0.37
CA THR A 100 -19.94 -4.97 0.07
C THR A 100 -18.97 -4.92 -1.12
N ALA A 101 -19.29 -5.57 -2.23
CA ALA A 101 -18.46 -5.50 -3.42
C ALA A 101 -18.43 -4.09 -4.02
N GLU A 102 -19.57 -3.41 -4.12
CA GLU A 102 -19.66 -2.05 -4.68
C GLU A 102 -18.78 -1.06 -3.91
N VAL A 103 -18.91 -1.02 -2.59
CA VAL A 103 -18.15 -0.08 -1.74
C VAL A 103 -16.68 -0.49 -1.64
N MET A 104 -16.39 -1.75 -1.31
CA MET A 104 -15.00 -2.18 -1.09
C MET A 104 -14.16 -2.16 -2.36
N CYS A 105 -14.74 -2.52 -3.52
CA CYS A 105 -13.99 -2.46 -4.78
C CYS A 105 -13.64 -1.02 -5.16
N GLU A 106 -14.51 -0.04 -4.87
CA GLU A 106 -14.18 1.36 -5.12
C GLU A 106 -13.05 1.86 -4.22
N LEU A 107 -13.08 1.52 -2.92
CA LEU A 107 -12.02 1.88 -1.97
C LEU A 107 -10.68 1.23 -2.36
N LEU A 108 -10.69 -0.06 -2.69
CA LEU A 108 -9.49 -0.78 -3.12
C LEU A 108 -8.96 -0.29 -4.47
N ALA A 109 -9.83 0.15 -5.38
CA ALA A 109 -9.42 0.78 -6.63
C ALA A 109 -8.69 2.12 -6.36
N PHE A 110 -9.20 2.93 -5.43
CA PHE A 110 -8.53 4.16 -5.01
C PHE A 110 -7.16 3.89 -4.38
N GLU A 111 -7.06 2.90 -3.48
CA GLU A 111 -5.80 2.50 -2.85
C GLU A 111 -4.77 1.98 -3.87
N ALA A 112 -5.24 1.22 -4.87
CA ALA A 112 -4.40 0.77 -5.99
C ALA A 112 -3.83 1.95 -6.78
N ASP A 113 -4.67 2.94 -7.12
CA ASP A 113 -4.26 4.10 -7.90
C ASP A 113 -3.31 5.02 -7.11
N ARG A 114 -3.60 5.23 -5.83
CA ARG A 114 -2.72 5.94 -4.90
C ARG A 114 -1.32 5.34 -4.88
N ARG A 115 -1.21 4.01 -4.74
CA ARG A 115 0.08 3.32 -4.76
C ARG A 115 0.80 3.49 -6.08
N ALA A 116 0.09 3.43 -7.21
CA ALA A 116 0.71 3.67 -8.52
C ALA A 116 1.32 5.08 -8.61
N PHE A 117 0.64 6.10 -8.10
CA PHE A 117 1.18 7.47 -8.03
C PHE A 117 2.42 7.55 -7.13
N ILE A 118 2.35 7.05 -5.90
CA ILE A 118 3.45 7.10 -4.92
C ILE A 118 4.68 6.34 -5.41
N ILE A 119 4.51 5.13 -5.94
CA ILE A 119 5.61 4.35 -6.54
C ILE A 119 6.28 5.14 -7.66
N THR A 120 5.49 5.82 -8.50
CA THR A 120 6.03 6.61 -9.62
C THR A 120 6.86 7.79 -9.11
N ILE A 121 6.34 8.55 -8.14
CA ILE A 121 7.03 9.71 -7.59
C ILE A 121 8.31 9.29 -6.85
N ASN A 122 8.23 8.25 -6.02
CA ASN A 122 9.35 7.79 -5.21
C ASN A 122 10.41 7.03 -6.03
N SER A 123 10.07 6.62 -7.27
CA SER A 123 11.05 6.06 -8.20
C SER A 123 11.98 7.11 -8.84
N PHE A 124 11.64 8.40 -8.78
CA PHE A 124 12.45 9.45 -9.39
C PHE A 124 13.82 9.57 -8.69
N GLY A 125 14.89 9.55 -9.48
CA GLY A 125 16.26 9.59 -8.95
C GLY A 125 16.80 8.24 -8.47
N THR A 126 16.05 7.15 -8.67
CA THR A 126 16.50 5.77 -8.39
C THR A 126 16.94 5.06 -9.67
N GLU A 127 17.58 3.88 -9.54
CA GLU A 127 17.98 3.03 -10.69
C GLU A 127 16.84 2.16 -11.25
N LEU A 128 15.60 2.33 -10.75
CA LEU A 128 14.45 1.53 -11.16
C LEU A 128 14.03 1.85 -12.61
N SER A 129 14.02 0.83 -13.47
CA SER A 129 13.61 0.98 -14.87
C SER A 129 12.11 1.22 -15.01
N ASN A 130 11.69 1.87 -16.11
CA ASN A 130 10.27 2.06 -16.43
C ASN A 130 9.50 0.72 -16.56
N GLU A 131 10.16 -0.32 -17.05
CA GLU A 131 9.57 -1.65 -17.20
C GLU A 131 9.35 -2.32 -15.84
N ASP A 132 10.34 -2.26 -14.95
CA ASP A 132 10.23 -2.85 -13.61
C ASP A 132 9.23 -2.08 -12.75
N ARG A 133 9.23 -0.76 -12.86
CA ARG A 133 8.22 0.10 -12.23
C ARG A 133 6.80 -0.29 -12.64
N SER A 134 6.57 -0.57 -13.92
CA SER A 134 5.25 -0.99 -14.42
C SER A 134 4.76 -2.31 -13.80
N LYS A 135 5.69 -3.18 -13.39
CA LYS A 135 5.36 -4.43 -12.69
C LYS A 135 4.90 -4.15 -11.26
N LEU A 136 5.29 -3.05 -10.62
CA LEU A 136 4.92 -2.79 -9.23
C LEU A 136 3.48 -2.29 -9.04
N TYR A 137 2.81 -1.88 -10.11
CA TYR A 137 1.47 -1.29 -10.02
C TYR A 137 0.35 -2.33 -9.83
N PRO A 138 -0.57 -2.12 -8.88
CA PRO A 138 -1.81 -2.89 -8.79
C PRO A 138 -2.74 -2.60 -9.96
N ARG A 139 -3.40 -3.64 -10.48
CA ARG A 139 -4.21 -3.57 -11.71
C ARG A 139 -5.72 -3.48 -11.49
N CYS A 140 -6.17 -3.27 -10.25
CA CYS A 140 -7.60 -3.19 -9.92
C CYS A 140 -8.14 -1.75 -9.78
N GLY A 141 -7.31 -0.73 -10.06
CA GLY A 141 -7.66 0.70 -9.99
C GLY A 141 -8.29 1.27 -11.26
N LYS A 142 -8.73 2.54 -11.19
CA LYS A 142 -9.29 3.32 -12.31
C LYS A 142 -8.21 3.75 -13.31
N LEU A 143 -6.93 3.75 -12.91
CA LEU A 143 -5.80 4.03 -13.82
C LEU A 143 -5.51 2.87 -14.78
N ASN A 144 -5.95 1.65 -14.49
CA ASN A 144 -5.71 0.51 -15.37
C ASN A 144 -6.68 0.53 -16.56
N PRO A 145 -6.22 0.37 -17.83
CA PRO A 145 -4.84 0.15 -18.26
C PRO A 145 -4.07 1.40 -18.69
N GLU A 146 -4.76 2.43 -19.18
CA GLU A 146 -4.13 3.54 -19.90
C GLU A 146 -3.32 4.46 -18.98
N GLY A 147 -3.85 4.80 -17.81
CA GLY A 147 -3.19 5.63 -16.80
C GLY A 147 -1.91 4.99 -16.27
N LEU A 148 -1.92 3.67 -16.02
CA LEU A 148 -0.73 2.94 -15.58
C LEU A 148 0.39 2.94 -16.63
N VAL A 149 0.04 2.79 -17.92
CA VAL A 149 1.02 2.85 -19.01
C VAL A 149 1.63 4.24 -19.15
N GLN A 150 0.84 5.30 -18.91
CA GLN A 150 1.33 6.67 -18.93
C GLN A 150 2.22 6.96 -17.71
N LEU A 151 1.81 6.53 -16.51
CA LEU A 151 2.62 6.65 -15.29
C LEU A 151 3.95 5.93 -15.40
N ALA A 152 3.97 4.73 -15.98
CA ALA A 152 5.20 3.97 -16.22
C ALA A 152 6.21 4.72 -17.11
N LYS A 153 5.76 5.69 -17.92
CA LYS A 153 6.61 6.50 -18.80
C LYS A 153 6.94 7.87 -18.23
N ALA A 154 6.33 8.26 -17.10
CA ALA A 154 6.56 9.55 -16.48
C ALA A 154 7.97 9.63 -15.88
N ASN A 155 8.69 10.71 -16.14
CA ASN A 155 10.05 10.92 -15.63
C ASN A 155 10.18 12.15 -14.72
N ASP A 156 9.09 12.88 -14.53
CA ASP A 156 9.03 14.04 -13.65
C ASP A 156 7.62 14.18 -13.03
N TYR A 157 7.52 15.03 -12.01
CA TYR A 157 6.29 15.26 -11.26
C TYR A 157 5.18 15.90 -12.12
N GLU A 158 5.53 16.77 -13.07
CA GLU A 158 4.57 17.43 -13.95
C GLU A 158 3.88 16.44 -14.90
N GLN A 159 4.60 15.44 -15.39
CA GLN A 159 4.04 14.36 -16.18
C GLN A 159 3.06 13.51 -15.35
N VAL A 160 3.39 13.22 -14.08
CA VAL A 160 2.48 12.51 -13.15
C VAL A 160 1.19 13.32 -12.93
N LYS A 161 1.34 14.63 -12.69
CA LYS A 161 0.21 15.56 -12.55
C LYS A 161 -0.64 15.62 -13.81
N SER A 162 -0.02 15.57 -15.00
CA SER A 162 -0.74 15.50 -16.27
C SER A 162 -1.58 14.23 -16.40
N VAL A 163 -1.08 13.08 -15.91
CA VAL A 163 -1.87 11.84 -15.91
C VAL A 163 -3.05 11.96 -14.95
N ALA A 164 -2.83 12.50 -13.74
CA ALA A 164 -3.88 12.69 -12.75
C ALA A 164 -5.04 13.58 -13.25
N ARG A 165 -4.75 14.61 -14.06
CA ARG A 165 -5.76 15.52 -14.64
C ARG A 165 -6.81 14.85 -15.51
N TYR A 166 -6.51 13.70 -16.11
CA TYR A 166 -7.51 12.94 -16.90
C TYR A 166 -8.62 12.33 -16.03
N TYR A 167 -8.42 12.28 -14.71
CA TYR A 167 -9.32 11.67 -13.76
C TYR A 167 -9.80 12.73 -12.76
N SER A 168 -11.10 13.05 -12.79
CA SER A 168 -11.69 14.12 -11.95
C SER A 168 -11.36 13.98 -10.47
N ASN A 169 -11.34 12.73 -9.97
CA ASN A 169 -11.12 12.42 -8.56
C ASN A 169 -9.66 12.64 -8.12
N TYR A 170 -8.71 12.60 -9.06
CA TYR A 170 -7.29 12.81 -8.77
C TYR A 170 -6.81 14.22 -9.13
N SER A 171 -7.47 14.89 -10.08
CA SER A 171 -7.09 16.23 -10.51
C SER A 171 -7.05 17.23 -9.35
N SER A 172 -8.08 17.25 -8.49
CA SER A 172 -8.15 18.15 -7.34
C SER A 172 -7.03 17.91 -6.32
N LEU A 173 -6.68 16.64 -6.07
CA LEU A 173 -5.62 16.26 -5.14
C LEU A 173 -4.26 16.86 -5.53
N PHE A 174 -3.94 16.80 -6.83
CA PHE A 174 -2.68 17.28 -7.40
C PHE A 174 -2.66 18.79 -7.70
N GLU A 175 -3.81 19.42 -7.91
CA GLU A 175 -3.92 20.88 -8.13
C GLU A 175 -3.73 21.68 -6.85
N GLU A 176 -4.24 21.17 -5.74
CA GLU A 176 -4.12 21.81 -4.43
C GLU A 176 -2.75 21.58 -3.76
N THR A 177 -1.86 20.78 -4.34
CA THR A 177 -0.45 20.65 -3.91
C THR A 177 0.33 21.82 -4.51
N GLY A 178 0.59 22.86 -3.73
CA GLY A 178 1.41 23.99 -4.12
C GLY A 178 2.87 23.84 -3.68
N GLU A 179 3.76 24.62 -4.31
CA GLU A 179 5.19 24.73 -3.95
C GLU A 179 5.43 25.85 -2.90
N GLY A 180 4.43 26.18 -2.09
CA GLY A 180 4.53 27.16 -1.02
C GLY A 180 5.19 26.59 0.23
N PHE A 181 5.96 27.42 0.93
CA PHE A 181 6.53 27.05 2.23
C PHE A 181 5.37 26.84 3.24
N GLY A 182 5.04 25.57 3.53
CA GLY A 182 3.87 25.19 4.35
C GLY A 182 2.74 24.48 3.59
N ASP A 183 2.90 24.24 2.29
CA ASP A 183 1.95 23.40 1.53
C ASP A 183 2.14 21.92 1.86
N LYS A 184 1.02 21.22 2.06
CA LYS A 184 0.97 19.78 2.35
C LYS A 184 1.49 19.01 1.15
N THR A 185 2.35 18.02 1.40
CA THR A 185 2.81 17.11 0.36
C THR A 185 1.65 16.26 -0.15
N LEU A 186 1.82 15.64 -1.32
CA LEU A 186 0.85 14.67 -1.83
C LEU A 186 0.68 13.49 -0.85
N GLU A 187 1.76 13.08 -0.20
CA GLU A 187 1.75 12.05 0.84
C GLU A 187 0.92 12.48 2.06
N ASP A 188 1.08 13.72 2.53
CA ASP A 188 0.27 14.26 3.64
C ASP A 188 -1.23 14.26 3.31
N LYS A 189 -1.58 14.60 2.06
CA LYS A 189 -2.98 14.56 1.63
C LYS A 189 -3.53 13.16 1.59
N PHE A 190 -2.79 12.23 0.99
CA PHE A 190 -3.20 10.83 0.99
C PHE A 190 -3.38 10.29 2.41
N PHE A 191 -2.52 10.70 3.35
CA PHE A 191 -2.67 10.35 4.76
C PHE A 191 -3.93 10.95 5.39
N GLU A 192 -4.27 12.20 5.08
CA GLU A 192 -5.52 12.83 5.54
C GLU A 192 -6.76 12.13 4.99
N TYR A 193 -6.70 11.65 3.73
CA TYR A 193 -7.74 10.82 3.14
C TYR A 193 -7.91 9.51 3.90
N GLU A 194 -6.81 8.80 4.20
CA GLU A 194 -6.83 7.57 5.01
C GLU A 194 -7.39 7.83 6.43
N GLU A 195 -6.97 8.92 7.08
CA GLU A 195 -7.46 9.28 8.41
C GLU A 195 -8.97 9.58 8.39
N GLN A 196 -9.44 10.26 7.34
CA GLN A 196 -10.85 10.56 7.18
C GLN A 196 -11.68 9.31 6.86
N GLU A 197 -11.14 8.39 6.06
CA GLU A 197 -11.76 7.10 5.79
C GLU A 197 -11.91 6.27 7.07
N MET A 198 -10.85 6.19 7.88
CA MET A 198 -10.90 5.55 9.19
C MET A 198 -11.93 6.19 10.11
N ARG A 199 -12.01 7.52 10.16
CA ARG A 199 -13.04 8.24 10.92
C ARG A 199 -14.46 7.88 10.45
N ASN A 200 -14.68 7.77 9.14
CA ASN A 200 -15.97 7.38 8.57
C ASN A 200 -16.35 5.94 8.95
N ILE A 201 -15.41 5.00 8.87
CA ILE A 201 -15.65 3.60 9.27
C ILE A 201 -16.02 3.51 10.76
N VAL A 202 -15.27 4.20 11.62
CA VAL A 202 -15.56 4.26 13.07
C VAL A 202 -16.94 4.86 13.32
N TRP A 203 -17.28 5.96 12.67
CA TRP A 203 -18.60 6.60 12.78
C TRP A 203 -19.74 5.65 12.40
N ILE A 204 -19.60 4.93 11.28
CA ILE A 204 -20.61 3.95 10.83
C ILE A 204 -20.73 2.81 11.84
N ALA A 205 -19.59 2.27 12.33
CA ALA A 205 -19.58 1.20 13.32
C ALA A 205 -20.25 1.63 14.65
N GLU A 206 -20.01 2.86 15.10
CA GLU A 206 -20.66 3.45 16.27
C GLU A 206 -22.17 3.61 16.08
N CYS A 207 -22.61 4.14 14.93
CA CYS A 207 -24.04 4.27 14.62
C CYS A 207 -24.76 2.92 14.60
N VAL A 208 -24.10 1.88 14.06
CA VAL A 208 -24.64 0.51 14.03
C VAL A 208 -24.70 -0.11 15.43
N SER A 209 -23.61 -0.02 16.20
CA SER A 209 -23.54 -0.62 17.55
C SER A 209 -24.52 0.03 18.53
N GLN A 210 -24.71 1.34 18.45
CA GLN A 210 -25.65 2.10 19.29
C GLN A 210 -27.09 2.05 18.78
N ARG A 211 -27.37 1.32 17.68
CA ARG A 211 -28.67 1.27 16.98
C ARG A 211 -29.21 2.65 16.56
N HIS A 212 -28.35 3.67 16.52
CA HIS A 212 -28.68 5.04 16.10
C HIS A 212 -28.47 5.20 14.59
N ARG A 213 -29.31 4.51 13.81
CA ARG A 213 -29.21 4.50 12.34
C ARG A 213 -29.67 5.80 11.66
N THR A 214 -30.25 6.74 12.40
CA THR A 214 -30.77 8.01 11.84
C THR A 214 -29.69 8.96 11.34
N LYS A 215 -28.43 8.79 11.76
CA LYS A 215 -27.28 9.61 11.34
C LYS A 215 -26.15 8.80 10.69
N ILE A 216 -26.45 7.57 10.29
CA ILE A 216 -25.43 6.69 9.69
C ILE A 216 -24.85 7.29 8.40
N ASP A 217 -25.68 8.03 7.64
CA ASP A 217 -25.30 8.70 6.40
C ASP A 217 -24.59 10.06 6.60
N SER A 218 -24.28 10.43 7.85
CA SER A 218 -23.57 11.69 8.17
C SER A 218 -22.05 11.59 8.10
N TYR A 219 -21.51 10.56 7.44
CA TYR A 219 -20.07 10.45 7.18
C TYR A 219 -19.63 11.45 6.11
N ILE A 220 -18.36 11.82 6.10
CA ILE A 220 -17.81 12.73 5.10
C ILE A 220 -17.55 11.94 3.82
N ASN A 221 -18.30 12.18 2.75
CA ASN A 221 -17.99 11.56 1.47
C ASN A 221 -16.66 12.14 0.94
N ILE A 222 -15.67 11.27 0.80
CA ILE A 222 -14.31 11.60 0.36
C ILE A 222 -14.09 11.24 -1.12
N LEU A 223 -15.11 10.79 -1.87
CA LEU A 223 -15.02 10.48 -3.30
C LEU A 223 -16.04 11.27 -4.15
#